data_AF-A0A7V0I8Q7-F1
#
_entry.id   AF-A0A7V0I8Q7-F1
#
_cell.length_a   1.000
_cell.length_b   1.000
_cell.length_c   1.000
_cell.angle_alpha   90.00
_cell.angle_beta   90.00
_cell.angle_gamma   90.00
#
_symmetry.space_group_name_H-M   'P 1'
#
loop_
_entity.id
_entity.type
_entity.pdbx_description
1 polymer ?
#
loop_
_entity_poly.entity_id
_entity_poly.type
_entity_poly.pdbx_seq_one_letter_code
_entity_poly.pdbx_strand_id
1 'polypeptide(L)'
;MGTENSWKRIFGVNLRLCGLAVFVGMLSGFGAILFRWFIFWVGDLAYYGTFSRTYLPPSEHELGPWAVVIPALGGLLVGLITRFFAPETKGHGVPEVMAAVATQGGRIRPRVALAKVLASGICIGTGGAAGREGPIVQIGSALGSTVGQYLRLPPGELKVLVGCGAAGGIAATFNAPLAGVIFSVEVILLELRTRSFVPLVISSTAATMISRAFLGPEPAFSVPPYS
;
A
#
# COMPACT_ATOMS: atom_id res chain seq x y z
N MET A 1 -12.61 -40.66 16.58
CA MET A 1 -11.19 -40.28 16.66
C MET A 1 -10.73 -39.23 15.62
N GLY A 2 -11.61 -38.63 14.80
CA GLY A 2 -11.20 -37.71 13.71
C GLY A 2 -11.36 -36.19 13.96
N THR A 3 -12.00 -35.78 15.06
CA THR A 3 -12.37 -34.37 15.28
C THR A 3 -11.31 -33.57 16.04
N GLU A 4 -10.66 -34.16 17.04
CA GLU A 4 -9.70 -33.46 17.92
C GLU A 4 -8.43 -32.99 17.15
N ASN A 5 -7.95 -33.79 16.21
CA ASN A 5 -6.81 -33.42 15.36
C ASN A 5 -7.17 -32.32 14.33
N SER A 6 -8.44 -32.19 13.96
CA SER A 6 -8.89 -31.14 13.03
C SER A 6 -8.86 -29.77 13.70
N TRP A 7 -9.34 -29.67 14.95
CA TRP A 7 -9.35 -28.43 15.72
C TRP A 7 -7.94 -27.90 16.02
N LYS A 8 -7.02 -28.76 16.48
CA LYS A 8 -5.62 -28.38 16.74
C LYS A 8 -4.93 -27.87 15.47
N ARG A 9 -5.20 -28.49 14.32
CA ARG A 9 -4.66 -28.07 13.02
C ARG A 9 -5.23 -26.72 12.56
N ILE A 10 -6.54 -26.50 12.71
CA ILE A 10 -7.19 -25.23 12.35
C ILE A 10 -6.65 -24.09 13.22
N PHE A 11 -6.56 -24.30 14.53
CA PHE A 11 -6.01 -23.29 15.46
C PHE A 11 -4.54 -22.97 15.17
N GLY A 12 -3.70 -23.99 14.94
CA GLY A 12 -2.28 -23.79 14.66
C GLY A 12 -2.04 -23.01 13.36
N VAL A 13 -2.81 -23.32 12.31
CA VAL A 13 -2.72 -22.60 11.01
C VAL A 13 -3.21 -21.15 11.16
N ASN A 14 -4.30 -20.91 11.89
CA ASN A 14 -4.79 -19.56 12.13
C ASN A 14 -3.81 -18.73 12.96
N LEU A 15 -3.20 -19.31 13.99
CA LEU A 15 -2.20 -18.61 14.82
C LEU A 15 -0.96 -18.23 14.00
N ARG A 16 -0.48 -19.13 13.13
CA ARG A 16 0.62 -18.83 12.20
C ARG A 16 0.25 -17.68 11.26
N LEU A 17 -0.95 -17.70 10.68
CA LEU A 17 -1.43 -16.64 9.80
C LEU A 17 -1.53 -15.29 10.52
N CYS A 18 -2.02 -15.28 11.77
CA CYS A 18 -2.07 -14.06 12.59
C CYS A 18 -0.67 -13.50 12.85
N GLY A 19 0.31 -14.34 13.18
CA GLY A 19 1.70 -13.91 13.35
C GLY A 19 2.29 -13.32 12.06
N LEU A 20 2.03 -13.95 10.91
CA LEU A 20 2.43 -13.42 9.61
C LEU A 20 1.70 -12.13 9.25
N ALA A 21 0.43 -11.98 9.66
CA ALA A 21 -0.34 -10.77 9.44
C ALA A 21 0.21 -9.57 10.21
N VAL A 22 0.68 -9.75 11.45
CA VAL A 22 1.41 -8.70 12.19
C VAL A 22 2.63 -8.27 11.40
N PHE A 23 3.44 -9.22 10.94
CA PHE A 23 4.66 -8.93 10.20
C PHE A 23 4.38 -8.19 8.88
N VAL A 24 3.41 -8.67 8.09
CA VAL A 24 2.98 -8.02 6.83
C VAL A 24 2.39 -6.64 7.09
N GLY A 25 1.63 -6.47 8.17
CA GLY A 25 1.10 -5.18 8.59
C GLY A 25 2.19 -4.17 8.92
N MET A 26 3.21 -4.58 9.69
CA MET A 26 4.37 -3.73 9.97
C MET A 26 5.12 -3.36 8.70
N LEU A 27 5.39 -4.33 7.80
CA LEU A 27 6.03 -4.07 6.51
C LEU A 27 5.23 -3.10 5.65
N SER A 28 3.91 -3.24 5.62
CA SER A 28 3.01 -2.34 4.87
C SER A 28 2.97 -0.94 5.49
N GLY A 29 3.02 -0.83 6.81
CA GLY A 29 3.13 0.44 7.53
C GLY A 29 4.43 1.17 7.20
N PHE A 30 5.57 0.48 7.26
CA PHE A 30 6.85 1.05 6.83
C PHE A 30 6.86 1.39 5.33
N GLY A 31 6.26 0.53 4.49
CA GLY A 31 6.10 0.79 3.07
C GLY A 31 5.31 2.08 2.80
N ALA A 32 4.25 2.35 3.56
CA ALA A 32 3.46 3.56 3.47
C ALA A 32 4.25 4.81 3.91
N ILE A 33 5.02 4.71 5.00
CA ILE A 33 5.87 5.81 5.47
C ILE A 33 6.94 6.14 4.43
N LEU A 34 7.66 5.12 3.94
CA LEU A 34 8.71 5.29 2.94
C LEU A 34 8.15 5.88 1.64
N PHE A 35 6.98 5.42 1.20
CA PHE A 35 6.33 5.95 0.00
C PHE A 35 5.90 7.41 0.19
N ARG A 36 5.35 7.76 1.35
CA ARG A 36 4.96 9.15 1.67
C ARG A 36 6.17 10.07 1.73
N TRP A 37 7.26 9.65 2.36
CA TRP A 37 8.52 10.39 2.34
C TRP A 37 9.07 10.53 0.93
N PHE A 38 9.05 9.46 0.13
CA PHE A 38 9.53 9.54 -1.24
C PHE A 38 8.75 10.57 -2.07
N ILE A 39 7.42 10.63 -1.95
CA ILE A 39 6.59 11.67 -2.59
C ILE A 39 7.03 13.06 -2.15
N PHE A 40 7.24 13.27 -0.84
CA PHE A 40 7.67 14.58 -0.33
C PHE A 40 9.05 14.97 -0.85
N TRP A 41 9.99 14.04 -0.91
CA TRP A 41 11.35 14.31 -1.39
C TRP A 41 11.37 14.64 -2.88
N VAL A 42 10.56 13.95 -3.68
CA VAL A 42 10.39 14.32 -5.10
C VAL A 42 9.78 15.71 -5.22
N GLY A 43 8.77 16.04 -4.42
CA GLY A 43 8.13 17.36 -4.44
C GLY A 43 9.10 18.48 -4.05
N ASP A 44 9.86 18.31 -2.97
CA ASP A 44 10.82 19.31 -2.52
C ASP A 44 11.93 19.55 -3.56
N LEU A 45 12.46 18.47 -4.14
CA LEU A 45 13.44 18.55 -5.20
C LEU A 45 12.90 19.23 -6.45
N ALA A 46 11.64 18.96 -6.82
CA ALA A 46 11.04 19.46 -8.04
C ALA A 46 10.62 20.95 -7.94
N TYR A 47 10.09 21.38 -6.79
CA TYR A 47 9.54 22.73 -6.61
C TYR A 47 10.50 23.71 -5.93
N TYR A 48 11.39 23.24 -5.05
CA TYR A 48 12.28 24.10 -4.27
C TYR A 48 13.76 23.85 -4.56
N GLY A 49 14.10 22.76 -5.27
CA GLY A 49 15.50 22.40 -5.56
C GLY A 49 16.30 22.03 -4.31
N THR A 50 15.63 21.82 -3.18
CA THR A 50 16.23 21.49 -1.89
C THR A 50 15.93 20.04 -1.49
N PHE A 51 16.65 19.57 -0.46
CA PHE A 51 16.30 18.38 0.31
C PHE A 51 16.00 18.81 1.75
N SER A 52 14.94 19.59 1.93
CA SER A 52 14.46 20.01 3.23
C SER A 52 13.54 18.95 3.83
N ARG A 53 13.60 18.79 5.16
CA ARG A 53 12.68 17.92 5.92
C ARG A 53 11.38 18.61 6.30
N THR A 54 11.24 19.89 5.98
CA THR A 54 10.05 20.68 6.29
C THR A 54 9.05 20.51 5.16
N TYR A 55 7.83 20.07 5.47
CA TYR A 55 6.78 19.97 4.47
C TYR A 55 6.32 21.37 4.08
N LEU A 56 6.72 21.85 2.90
CA LEU A 56 6.16 23.05 2.29
C LEU A 56 5.10 22.62 1.26
N PRO A 57 3.85 23.11 1.37
CA PRO A 57 2.82 22.84 0.38
C PRO A 57 3.29 23.28 -1.02
N PRO A 58 3.02 22.50 -2.07
CA PRO A 58 3.27 22.95 -3.45
C PRO A 58 2.47 24.19 -3.84
N SER A 59 1.55 24.70 -3.01
CA SER A 59 0.82 25.95 -3.26
C SER A 59 1.61 27.20 -2.86
N GLU A 60 2.68 27.05 -2.06
CA GLU A 60 3.49 28.17 -1.57
C GLU A 60 4.74 28.40 -2.44
N HIS A 61 4.82 27.79 -3.62
CA HIS A 61 5.98 27.94 -4.50
C HIS A 61 6.06 29.36 -5.10
N GLU A 62 7.27 29.89 -5.22
CA GLU A 62 7.52 31.20 -5.84
C GLU A 62 7.71 31.15 -7.37
N LEU A 63 7.66 29.95 -7.97
CA LEU A 63 7.89 29.70 -9.40
C LEU A 63 6.87 30.35 -10.35
N GLY A 64 5.74 30.85 -9.86
CA GLY A 64 4.69 31.46 -10.68
C GLY A 64 4.13 30.50 -11.76
N PRO A 65 3.69 31.01 -12.94
CA PRO A 65 3.08 30.19 -13.98
C PRO A 65 3.95 29.05 -14.53
N TRP A 66 5.28 29.12 -14.34
CA TRP A 66 6.22 28.10 -14.80
C TRP A 66 6.13 26.78 -14.04
N ALA A 67 5.44 26.75 -12.90
CA ALA A 67 5.21 25.53 -12.13
C ALA A 67 4.49 24.42 -12.93
N VAL A 68 3.78 24.75 -14.02
CA VAL A 68 3.13 23.77 -14.91
C VAL A 68 4.15 22.86 -15.63
N VAL A 69 5.40 23.31 -15.79
CA VAL A 69 6.46 22.52 -16.43
C VAL A 69 6.84 21.30 -15.59
N ILE A 70 6.75 21.41 -14.25
CA ILE A 70 7.13 20.35 -13.32
C ILE A 70 6.29 19.08 -13.50
N PRO A 71 4.93 19.11 -13.42
CA PRO A 71 4.11 17.92 -13.66
C PRO A 71 4.22 17.42 -15.11
N ALA A 72 4.48 18.30 -16.08
CA ALA A 72 4.69 17.89 -17.48
C ALA A 72 5.98 17.04 -17.63
N LEU A 73 7.08 17.48 -17.02
CA LEU A 73 8.34 16.72 -16.99
C LEU A 73 8.21 15.44 -16.17
N GLY A 74 7.51 15.50 -15.03
CA GLY A 74 7.22 14.31 -14.21
C GLY A 74 6.43 13.26 -15.00
N GLY A 75 5.38 13.68 -15.70
CA GLY A 75 4.60 12.82 -16.59
C GLY A 75 5.43 12.21 -17.73
N LEU A 76 6.31 13.00 -18.35
CA LEU A 76 7.24 12.52 -19.38
C LEU A 76 8.20 11.46 -18.82
N LEU A 77 8.82 11.72 -17.67
CA LEU A 77 9.72 10.78 -17.00
C LEU A 77 9.01 9.48 -16.64
N VAL A 78 7.82 9.56 -16.03
CA VAL A 78 7.02 8.38 -15.67
C VAL A 78 6.59 7.61 -16.93
N GLY A 79 6.25 8.31 -18.01
CA GLY A 79 5.96 7.72 -19.31
C GLY A 79 7.14 6.94 -19.89
N LEU A 80 8.36 7.52 -19.83
CA LEU A 80 9.59 6.87 -20.27
C LEU A 80 9.94 5.65 -19.40
N ILE A 81 9.85 5.78 -18.08
CA ILE A 81 10.07 4.68 -17.13
C ILE A 81 9.10 3.53 -17.41
N THR A 82 7.82 3.84 -17.57
CA THR A 82 6.78 2.83 -17.81
C THR A 82 6.93 2.17 -19.18
N ARG A 83 7.38 2.92 -20.20
CA ARG A 83 7.57 2.39 -21.56
C ARG A 83 8.81 1.51 -21.68
N PHE A 84 9.93 1.92 -21.09
CA PHE A 84 11.23 1.28 -21.34
C PHE A 84 11.73 0.39 -20.21
N PHE A 85 11.41 0.72 -18.95
CA PHE A 85 11.99 0.02 -17.78
C PHE A 85 11.00 -0.90 -17.08
N ALA A 86 9.76 -0.43 -16.86
CA ALA A 86 8.79 -1.17 -16.06
C ALA A 86 7.38 -1.11 -16.64
N PRO A 87 7.05 -1.91 -17.67
CA PRO A 87 5.69 -1.99 -18.21
C PRO A 87 4.64 -2.41 -17.16
N GLU A 88 5.09 -3.07 -16.11
CA GLU A 88 4.30 -3.53 -14.97
C GLU A 88 3.77 -2.36 -14.09
N THR A 89 4.26 -1.12 -14.28
CA THR A 89 3.76 0.06 -13.56
C THR A 89 2.51 0.67 -14.17
N LYS A 90 2.08 0.20 -15.35
CA LYS A 90 0.82 0.61 -15.98
C LYS A 90 -0.36 0.37 -15.03
N GLY A 91 -1.40 1.18 -15.23
CA GLY A 91 -2.65 1.07 -14.47
C GLY A 91 -2.59 1.66 -13.06
N HIS A 92 -3.66 1.44 -12.29
CA HIS A 92 -3.89 2.14 -11.03
C HIS A 92 -3.33 1.40 -9.80
N GLY A 93 -3.02 0.12 -9.90
CA GLY A 93 -2.48 -0.72 -8.82
C GLY A 93 -3.51 -1.70 -8.25
N VAL A 94 -4.73 -1.22 -7.96
CA VAL A 94 -5.82 -2.07 -7.42
C VAL A 94 -6.24 -3.17 -8.40
N PRO A 95 -6.52 -2.88 -9.70
CA PRO A 95 -6.92 -3.92 -10.66
C PRO A 95 -5.85 -5.00 -10.84
N GLU A 96 -4.56 -4.63 -10.78
CA GLU A 96 -3.44 -5.56 -10.89
C GLU A 96 -3.38 -6.52 -9.70
N VAL A 97 -3.66 -6.02 -8.48
CA VAL A 97 -3.78 -6.88 -7.29
C VAL A 97 -4.99 -7.80 -7.41
N MET A 98 -6.15 -7.28 -7.83
CA MET A 98 -7.35 -8.09 -8.05
C MET A 98 -7.10 -9.20 -9.06
N ALA A 99 -6.44 -8.88 -10.18
CA ALA A 99 -6.07 -9.85 -11.21
C ALA A 99 -5.12 -10.92 -10.65
N ALA A 100 -4.12 -10.54 -9.84
CA ALA A 100 -3.21 -11.48 -9.21
C ALA A 100 -3.92 -12.42 -8.22
N VAL A 101 -4.87 -11.90 -7.43
CA VAL A 101 -5.70 -12.71 -6.52
C VAL A 101 -6.60 -13.67 -7.28
N ALA A 102 -7.24 -13.21 -8.37
CA ALA A 102 -8.18 -13.99 -9.16
C ALA A 102 -7.51 -15.06 -10.04
N THR A 103 -6.37 -14.72 -10.68
CA THR A 103 -5.77 -15.56 -11.74
C THR A 103 -4.45 -16.22 -11.35
N GLN A 104 -3.72 -15.65 -10.37
CA GLN A 104 -2.36 -16.09 -10.02
C GLN A 104 -2.27 -16.63 -8.58
N GLY A 105 -3.41 -16.83 -7.91
CA GLY A 105 -3.47 -17.31 -6.53
C GLY A 105 -2.85 -16.34 -5.52
N GLY A 106 -2.81 -15.05 -5.83
CA GLY A 106 -2.20 -14.01 -4.99
C GLY A 106 -0.69 -13.85 -5.18
N ARG A 107 -0.09 -14.44 -6.23
CA ARG A 107 1.33 -14.22 -6.54
C ARG A 107 1.53 -12.87 -7.22
N ILE A 108 2.36 -12.03 -6.63
CA ILE A 108 2.75 -10.72 -7.16
C ILE A 108 4.28 -10.68 -7.19
N ARG A 109 4.86 -10.21 -8.29
CA ARG A 109 6.31 -10.14 -8.44
C ARG A 109 6.86 -9.01 -7.54
N PRO A 110 7.88 -9.25 -6.70
CA PRO A 110 8.39 -8.22 -5.77
C PRO A 110 8.85 -6.93 -6.46
N ARG A 111 9.41 -7.06 -7.67
CA ARG A 111 9.86 -5.92 -8.49
C ARG A 111 8.74 -4.94 -8.84
N VAL A 112 7.49 -5.38 -8.87
CA VAL A 112 6.32 -4.53 -9.16
C VAL A 112 6.14 -3.48 -8.08
N ALA A 113 6.37 -3.85 -6.80
CA ALA A 113 6.29 -2.90 -5.69
C ALA A 113 7.29 -1.76 -5.87
N LEU A 114 8.54 -2.11 -6.18
CA LEU A 114 9.64 -1.15 -6.31
C LEU A 114 9.41 -0.22 -7.52
N ALA A 115 9.00 -0.79 -8.66
CA ALA A 115 8.68 -0.02 -9.83
C ALA A 115 7.49 0.93 -9.60
N LYS A 116 6.47 0.50 -8.84
CA LYS A 116 5.31 1.33 -8.52
C LYS A 116 5.65 2.47 -7.56
N VAL A 117 6.47 2.22 -6.55
CA VAL A 117 7.01 3.26 -5.64
C VAL A 117 7.65 4.37 -6.47
N LEU A 118 8.54 4.01 -7.40
CA LEU A 118 9.26 4.99 -8.22
C LEU A 118 8.32 5.75 -9.15
N ALA A 119 7.53 5.05 -9.96
CA ALA A 119 6.67 5.68 -10.97
C ALA A 119 5.58 6.55 -10.32
N SER A 120 4.89 6.03 -9.30
CA SER A 120 3.81 6.78 -8.65
C SER A 120 4.35 7.87 -7.72
N GLY A 121 5.50 7.66 -7.08
CA GLY A 121 6.13 8.68 -6.25
C GLY A 121 6.62 9.87 -7.06
N ILE A 122 7.22 9.62 -8.24
CA ILE A 122 7.60 10.68 -9.18
C ILE A 122 6.35 11.43 -9.67
N CYS A 123 5.33 10.69 -10.14
CA CYS A 123 4.09 11.28 -10.63
C CYS A 123 3.43 12.20 -9.58
N ILE A 124 3.18 11.68 -8.38
CA ILE A 124 2.51 12.42 -7.31
C ILE A 124 3.41 13.55 -6.79
N GLY A 125 4.71 13.30 -6.60
CA GLY A 125 5.64 14.30 -6.09
C GLY A 125 5.81 15.50 -7.03
N THR A 126 5.78 15.28 -8.34
CA THR A 126 5.80 16.36 -9.35
C THR A 126 4.46 17.08 -9.54
N GLY A 127 3.42 16.75 -8.75
CA GLY A 127 2.11 17.39 -8.83
C GLY A 127 1.14 16.74 -9.83
N GLY A 128 1.40 15.51 -10.26
CA GLY A 128 0.49 14.74 -11.11
C GLY A 128 -0.82 14.41 -10.39
N ALA A 129 -1.94 14.43 -11.14
CA ALA A 129 -3.28 14.15 -10.63
C ALA A 129 -3.48 12.64 -10.35
N ALA A 130 -2.88 12.15 -9.26
CA ALA A 130 -2.98 10.75 -8.83
C ALA A 130 -3.06 10.65 -7.30
N GLY A 131 -3.86 9.68 -6.84
CA GLY A 131 -3.95 9.34 -5.42
C GLY A 131 -2.88 8.31 -5.00
N ARG A 132 -2.52 8.35 -3.72
CA ARG A 132 -1.65 7.35 -3.06
C ARG A 132 -2.32 6.00 -2.79
N GLU A 133 -3.64 5.91 -2.96
CA GLU A 133 -4.46 4.71 -2.71
C GLU A 133 -4.02 3.50 -3.53
N GLY A 134 -4.03 3.64 -4.84
CA GLY A 134 -3.69 2.54 -5.75
C GLY A 134 -2.26 2.02 -5.57
N PRO A 135 -1.24 2.90 -5.53
CA PRO A 135 0.13 2.51 -5.27
C PRO A 135 0.29 1.79 -3.92
N ILE A 136 -0.31 2.29 -2.83
CA ILE A 136 -0.09 1.67 -1.53
C ILE A 136 -0.76 0.30 -1.41
N VAL A 137 -1.92 0.11 -2.03
CA VAL A 137 -2.57 -1.21 -2.12
C VAL A 137 -1.62 -2.17 -2.82
N GLN A 138 -1.06 -1.78 -3.97
CA GLN A 138 -0.15 -2.65 -4.73
C GLN A 138 1.16 -2.94 -3.98
N ILE A 139 1.76 -1.94 -3.33
CA ILE A 139 2.98 -2.10 -2.53
C ILE A 139 2.74 -3.04 -1.36
N GLY A 140 1.70 -2.78 -0.54
CA GLY A 140 1.37 -3.61 0.62
C GLY A 140 1.04 -5.05 0.20
N SER A 141 0.20 -5.22 -0.81
CA SER A 141 -0.14 -6.54 -1.37
C SER A 141 1.07 -7.29 -1.92
N ALA A 142 2.00 -6.60 -2.59
CA ALA A 142 3.23 -7.21 -3.08
C ALA A 142 4.16 -7.63 -1.94
N LEU A 143 4.26 -6.85 -0.85
CA LEU A 143 5.01 -7.24 0.35
C LEU A 143 4.40 -8.51 0.99
N GLY A 144 3.09 -8.53 1.20
CA GLY A 144 2.37 -9.70 1.71
C GLY A 144 2.54 -10.93 0.81
N SER A 145 2.44 -10.74 -0.50
CA SER A 145 2.69 -11.80 -1.49
C SER A 145 4.13 -12.31 -1.45
N THR A 146 5.11 -11.42 -1.31
CA THR A 146 6.53 -11.78 -1.25
C THR A 146 6.83 -12.64 -0.02
N VAL A 147 6.31 -12.25 1.15
CA VAL A 147 6.42 -13.03 2.39
C VAL A 147 5.79 -14.41 2.22
N GLY A 148 4.58 -14.49 1.68
CA GLY A 148 3.89 -15.76 1.48
C GLY A 148 4.56 -16.66 0.43
N GLN A 149 5.13 -16.09 -0.64
CA GLN A 149 5.88 -16.82 -1.65
C GLN A 149 7.21 -17.36 -1.10
N TYR A 150 7.93 -16.55 -0.32
CA TYR A 150 9.16 -16.98 0.35
C TYR A 150 8.91 -18.17 1.29
N LEU A 151 7.80 -18.14 2.03
CA LEU A 151 7.36 -19.21 2.92
C LEU A 151 6.64 -20.37 2.21
N ARG A 152 6.53 -20.33 0.88
CA ARG A 152 5.87 -21.34 0.02
C ARG A 152 4.44 -21.67 0.48
N LEU A 153 3.68 -20.65 0.88
CA LEU A 153 2.31 -20.82 1.36
C LEU A 153 1.37 -21.29 0.23
N PRO A 154 0.32 -22.08 0.57
CA PRO A 154 -0.70 -22.45 -0.39
C PRO A 154 -1.50 -21.22 -0.84
N PRO A 155 -2.13 -21.25 -2.05
CA PRO A 155 -2.81 -20.10 -2.62
C PRO A 155 -3.86 -19.45 -1.72
N GLY A 156 -4.59 -20.24 -0.92
CA GLY A 156 -5.57 -19.70 0.04
C GLY A 156 -4.93 -18.81 1.09
N GLU A 157 -3.80 -19.22 1.66
CA GLU A 157 -3.07 -18.45 2.68
C GLU A 157 -2.30 -17.27 2.08
N LEU A 158 -1.74 -17.47 0.88
CA LEU A 158 -1.08 -16.41 0.14
C LEU A 158 -2.03 -15.24 -0.16
N LYS A 159 -3.26 -15.54 -0.63
CA LYS A 159 -4.30 -14.53 -0.84
C LYS A 159 -4.62 -13.74 0.44
N VAL A 160 -4.71 -14.42 1.58
CA VAL A 160 -4.93 -13.74 2.88
C VAL A 160 -3.80 -12.76 3.18
N LEU A 161 -2.53 -13.13 2.96
CA LEU A 161 -1.41 -12.20 3.15
C LEU A 161 -1.40 -11.04 2.15
N VAL A 162 -1.81 -11.26 0.90
CA VAL A 162 -2.01 -10.19 -0.08
C VAL A 162 -3.06 -9.20 0.38
N GLY A 163 -4.18 -9.70 0.92
CA GLY A 163 -5.22 -8.87 1.54
C GLY A 163 -4.72 -8.15 2.79
N CYS A 164 -3.95 -8.83 3.65
CA CYS A 164 -3.33 -8.21 4.85
C CYS A 164 -2.46 -7.02 4.46
N GLY A 165 -1.70 -7.16 3.36
CA GLY A 165 -0.90 -6.09 2.79
C GLY A 165 -1.74 -4.92 2.27
N ALA A 166 -2.82 -5.19 1.51
CA ALA A 166 -3.74 -4.16 1.03
C ALA A 166 -4.40 -3.40 2.20
N ALA A 167 -4.94 -4.14 3.17
CA ALA A 167 -5.58 -3.58 4.36
C ALA A 167 -4.59 -2.71 5.16
N GLY A 168 -3.38 -3.22 5.40
CA GLY A 168 -2.32 -2.50 6.10
C GLY A 168 -1.88 -1.24 5.37
N GLY A 169 -1.72 -1.30 4.05
CA GLY A 169 -1.34 -0.16 3.22
C GLY A 169 -2.36 0.99 3.27
N ILE A 170 -3.65 0.68 3.10
CA ILE A 170 -4.74 1.65 3.24
C ILE A 170 -4.80 2.20 4.67
N ALA A 171 -4.78 1.32 5.66
CA ALA A 171 -4.85 1.70 7.07
C ALA A 171 -3.72 2.65 7.50
N ALA A 172 -2.49 2.38 7.05
CA ALA A 172 -1.34 3.22 7.33
C ALA A 172 -1.38 4.55 6.58
N THR A 173 -1.92 4.58 5.36
CA THR A 173 -1.93 5.78 4.51
C THR A 173 -3.01 6.79 4.90
N PHE A 174 -4.19 6.29 5.30
CA PHE A 174 -5.36 7.09 5.60
C PHE A 174 -5.68 7.18 7.08
N ASN A 175 -4.89 6.52 7.94
CA ASN A 175 -5.18 6.38 9.37
C ASN A 175 -6.60 5.81 9.61
N ALA A 176 -7.02 4.91 8.73
CA ALA A 176 -8.38 4.39 8.66
C ALA A 176 -8.37 2.84 8.69
N PRO A 177 -8.11 2.23 9.87
CA PRO A 177 -7.91 0.77 9.96
C PRO A 177 -9.13 -0.04 9.54
N LEU A 178 -10.34 0.40 9.90
CA LEU A 178 -11.59 -0.27 9.51
C LEU A 178 -11.82 -0.21 8.00
N ALA A 179 -11.56 0.95 7.38
CA ALA A 179 -11.68 1.12 5.94
C ALA A 179 -10.73 0.19 5.18
N GLY A 180 -9.49 0.03 5.65
CA GLY A 180 -8.53 -0.90 5.04
C GLY A 180 -9.00 -2.36 5.09
N VAL A 181 -9.60 -2.78 6.21
CA VAL A 181 -10.16 -4.14 6.36
C VAL A 181 -11.33 -4.35 5.40
N ILE A 182 -12.30 -3.43 5.39
CA ILE A 182 -13.49 -3.52 4.54
C ILE A 182 -13.08 -3.51 3.07
N PHE A 183 -12.18 -2.59 2.67
CA PHE A 183 -11.64 -2.53 1.32
C PHE A 183 -10.99 -3.86 0.89
N SER A 184 -10.17 -4.47 1.76
CA SER A 184 -9.55 -5.75 1.42
C SER A 184 -10.56 -6.89 1.29
N VAL A 185 -11.62 -6.89 2.08
CA VAL A 185 -12.68 -7.91 2.01
C VAL A 185 -13.51 -7.73 0.74
N GLU A 186 -14.01 -6.52 0.50
CA GLU A 186 -14.99 -6.23 -0.53
C GLU A 186 -14.36 -6.09 -1.92
N VAL A 187 -13.15 -5.54 -2.02
CA VAL A 187 -12.53 -5.24 -3.32
C VAL A 187 -11.47 -6.26 -3.70
N ILE A 188 -10.59 -6.63 -2.75
CA ILE A 188 -9.42 -7.47 -3.07
C ILE A 188 -9.76 -8.96 -3.01
N LEU A 189 -10.40 -9.42 -1.94
CA LEU A 189 -10.63 -10.85 -1.72
C LEU A 189 -11.99 -11.32 -2.22
N LEU A 190 -13.00 -10.45 -2.22
CA LEU A 190 -14.40 -10.77 -2.56
C LEU A 190 -14.93 -11.97 -1.75
N GLU A 191 -14.46 -12.15 -0.52
CA GLU A 191 -14.92 -13.19 0.39
C GLU A 191 -14.90 -12.77 1.86
N LEU A 192 -15.96 -13.09 2.59
CA LEU A 192 -16.10 -12.90 4.03
C LEU A 192 -15.95 -14.24 4.77
N ARG A 193 -14.70 -14.65 4.99
CA ARG A 193 -14.37 -15.84 5.81
C ARG A 193 -13.65 -15.43 7.08
N THR A 194 -13.99 -16.02 8.23
CA THR A 194 -13.33 -15.73 9.53
C THR A 194 -11.82 -15.95 9.47
N ARG A 195 -11.37 -16.96 8.70
CA ARG A 195 -9.95 -17.28 8.47
C ARG A 195 -9.18 -16.13 7.80
N SER A 196 -9.86 -15.30 7.02
CA SER A 196 -9.27 -14.15 6.34
C SER A 196 -9.47 -12.88 7.17
N PHE A 197 -10.65 -12.70 7.76
CA PHE A 197 -11.04 -11.47 8.47
C PHE A 197 -10.14 -11.14 9.66
N VAL A 198 -9.86 -12.10 10.55
CA VAL A 198 -9.06 -11.85 11.76
C VAL A 198 -7.62 -11.41 11.41
N PRO A 199 -6.89 -12.10 10.51
CA PRO A 199 -5.60 -11.61 10.01
C PRO A 199 -5.64 -10.20 9.42
N LEU A 200 -6.68 -9.85 8.65
CA LEU A 200 -6.81 -8.51 8.04
C LEU A 200 -6.88 -7.41 9.12
N VAL A 201 -7.68 -7.63 10.16
CA VAL A 201 -7.82 -6.69 11.29
C VAL A 201 -6.50 -6.51 12.02
N ILE A 202 -5.78 -7.61 12.27
CA ILE A 202 -4.48 -7.59 12.94
C ILE A 202 -3.45 -6.82 12.11
N SER A 203 -3.35 -7.14 10.81
CA SER A 203 -2.43 -6.46 9.88
C SER A 203 -2.72 -4.97 9.78
N SER A 204 -3.99 -4.60 9.61
CA SER A 204 -4.45 -3.22 9.54
C SER A 204 -4.09 -2.44 10.81
N THR A 205 -4.33 -3.03 11.98
CA THR A 205 -4.00 -2.40 13.26
C THR A 205 -2.50 -2.24 13.46
N ALA A 206 -1.70 -3.27 13.14
CA ALA A 206 -0.24 -3.20 13.20
C ALA A 206 0.32 -2.10 12.29
N ALA A 207 -0.20 -2.01 11.05
CA ALA A 207 0.19 -0.97 10.10
C ALA A 207 -0.19 0.43 10.59
N THR A 208 -1.38 0.60 11.17
CA THR A 208 -1.81 1.87 11.78
C THR A 208 -0.93 2.26 12.96
N MET A 209 -0.55 1.33 13.84
CA MET A 209 0.35 1.63 14.96
C MET A 209 1.71 2.13 14.48
N ILE A 210 2.28 1.47 13.46
CA ILE A 210 3.52 1.93 12.82
C ILE A 210 3.32 3.32 12.21
N SER A 211 2.27 3.53 11.43
CA SER A 211 2.00 4.84 10.82
C SER A 211 1.85 5.95 11.87
N ARG A 212 1.06 5.72 12.92
CA ARG A 212 0.83 6.70 13.99
C ARG A 212 2.10 7.04 14.78
N ALA A 213 2.99 6.07 14.98
CA ALA A 213 4.25 6.30 15.68
C ALA A 213 5.18 7.28 14.92
N PHE A 214 5.13 7.31 13.58
CA PHE A 214 6.01 8.14 12.75
C PHE A 214 5.32 9.38 12.16
N LEU A 215 4.02 9.30 11.87
CA LEU A 215 3.25 10.33 11.15
C LEU A 215 2.18 11.02 12.01
N GLY A 216 1.95 10.53 13.23
CA GLY A 216 0.94 11.05 14.15
C GLY A 216 -0.45 10.42 13.99
N PRO A 217 -1.36 10.65 14.95
CA PRO A 217 -2.72 10.08 14.97
C PRO A 217 -3.76 10.92 14.22
N GLU A 218 -3.36 12.01 13.59
CA GLU A 218 -4.29 12.92 12.93
C GLU A 218 -5.00 12.27 11.73
N PRO A 219 -6.29 12.54 11.52
CA PRO A 219 -6.99 12.15 10.30
C PRO A 219 -6.33 12.78 9.06
N ALA A 220 -6.44 12.10 7.92
CA ALA A 220 -5.91 12.65 6.67
C ALA A 220 -6.62 13.94 6.23
N PHE A 221 -7.85 14.19 6.71
CA PHE A 221 -8.68 15.33 6.36
C PHE A 221 -9.34 15.92 7.61
N SER A 222 -9.25 17.23 7.79
CA SER A 222 -9.98 17.98 8.81
C SER A 222 -11.30 18.51 8.21
N VAL A 223 -12.44 18.06 8.74
CA VAL A 223 -13.76 18.54 8.32
C VAL A 223 -14.26 19.56 9.35
N PRO A 224 -14.71 20.76 8.94
CA PRO A 224 -15.28 21.74 9.86
C PRO A 224 -16.55 21.19 10.51
N PRO A 225 -16.88 21.61 11.75
CA PRO A 225 -18.10 21.17 12.42
C PRO A 225 -19.33 21.61 11.62
N TYR A 226 -20.32 20.71 11.51
CA TYR A 226 -21.62 21.05 10.96
C TYR A 226 -22.36 21.94 11.97
N SER A 227 -22.68 23.16 11.56
CA SER A 227 -23.54 24.11 12.30
C SER A 227 -25.01 23.80 12.09
#